data_AF-A0A940LP41-F1
#
_entry.id   AF-A0A940LP41-F1
#
_cell.length_a   1.000
_cell.length_b   1.000
_cell.length_c   1.000
_cell.angle_alpha   90.00
_cell.angle_beta   90.00
_cell.angle_gamma   90.00
#
_symmetry.space_group_name_H-M   'P 1'
#
loop_
_entity.id
_entity.type
_entity.pdbx_description
1 polymer ?
#
loop_
_entity_poly.entity_id
_entity_poly.type
_entity_poly.pdbx_seq_one_letter_code
_entity_poly.pdbx_strand_id
1 'polypeptide(L)' 'MTRPVLIQILIGASMMAAGVFAAFTQPGDVWRLGGAVIATLGVILVRRAIRSIRRR' A
#
# COMPACT_ATOMS: atom_id res chain seq x y z
N MET A 1 0.35 -20.29 -3.31
CA MET A 1 0.21 -18.86 -3.69
C MET A 1 0.61 -18.69 -5.14
N THR A 2 -0.27 -18.19 -6.00
CA THR A 2 0.12 -17.80 -7.36
C THR A 2 1.09 -16.64 -7.25
N ARG A 3 2.32 -16.78 -7.80
CA ARG A 3 3.35 -15.72 -7.87
C ARG A 3 2.82 -14.28 -8.08
N PRO A 4 1.83 -14.02 -8.96
CA PRO A 4 1.25 -12.68 -9.13
C PRO A 4 0.61 -12.08 -7.87
N VAL A 5 0.00 -12.90 -7.00
CA VAL A 5 -0.63 -12.40 -5.77
C VAL A 5 0.43 -11.98 -4.74
N LEU A 6 1.53 -12.73 -4.66
CA LEU A 6 2.66 -12.38 -3.80
C LEU A 6 3.25 -11.02 -4.21
N ILE A 7 3.44 -10.80 -5.52
CA ILE A 7 3.94 -9.54 -6.07
C ILE A 7 2.99 -8.38 -5.73
N GLN A 8 1.67 -8.56 -5.85
CA GLN A 8 0.71 -7.52 -5.46
C GLN A 8 0.77 -7.17 -3.97
N ILE A 9 0.97 -8.17 -3.10
CA ILE A 9 1.13 -7.93 -1.66
C ILE A 9 2.42 -7.14 -1.41
N LEU A 10 3.53 -7.51 -2.04
CA LEU A 10 4.82 -6.81 -1.89
C LEU A 10 4.76 -5.36 -2.39
N ILE A 11 4.13 -5.13 -3.55
CA ILE A 11 3.90 -3.78 -4.08
C ILE A 11 3.02 -2.96 -3.14
N GLY A 12 1.91 -3.52 -2.66
CA GLY A 12 1.03 -2.82 -1.73
C GLY A 12 1.70 -2.50 -0.38
N ALA A 13 2.55 -3.40 0.12
CA ALA A 13 3.34 -3.17 1.33
C ALA A 13 4.40 -2.07 1.15
N SER A 14 5.08 -2.05 0.01
CA SER A 14 6.06 -1.00 -0.30
C SER A 14 5.40 0.36 -0.52
N MET A 15 4.22 0.42 -1.14
CA MET A 15 3.41 1.65 -1.19
C MET A 15 2.98 2.13 0.19
N MET A 16 2.57 1.23 1.09
CA MET A 16 2.29 1.58 2.48
C MET A 16 3.50 2.22 3.17
N ALA A 17 4.66 1.56 3.10
CA ALA A 17 5.87 2.07 3.71
C ALA A 17 6.29 3.44 3.14
N ALA A 18 6.25 3.60 1.81
CA ALA A 18 6.59 4.85 1.14
C ALA A 18 5.60 5.97 1.47
N GLY A 19 4.29 5.67 1.49
CA GLY A 19 3.25 6.64 1.82
C GLY A 19 3.31 7.10 3.27
N VAL A 20 3.51 6.17 4.22
CA VAL A 20 3.70 6.50 5.64
C VAL A 20 4.96 7.33 5.81
N PHE A 21 6.08 6.93 5.19
CA PHE A 21 7.31 7.71 5.24
C PHE A 21 7.07 9.13 4.73
N ALA A 22 6.52 9.30 3.52
CA ALA A 22 6.22 10.61 2.97
C ALA A 22 5.28 11.44 3.86
N ALA A 23 4.28 10.80 4.48
CA ALA A 23 3.30 11.51 5.31
C ALA A 23 3.89 12.05 6.63
N PHE A 24 4.92 11.41 7.18
CA PHE A 24 5.46 11.74 8.50
C PHE A 24 6.87 12.35 8.47
N THR A 25 7.63 12.19 7.38
CA THR A 25 9.01 12.70 7.29
C THR A 25 9.17 13.92 6.38
N GLN A 26 8.24 14.15 5.45
CA GLN A 26 8.32 15.30 4.56
C GLN A 26 7.52 16.49 5.12
N PRO A 27 8.09 17.70 5.12
CA PRO A 27 7.39 18.90 5.56
C PRO A 27 6.35 19.35 4.52
N GLY A 28 5.21 19.85 5.01
CA GLY A 28 4.15 20.44 4.18
C GLY A 28 2.92 19.54 4.03
N ASP A 29 1.75 20.18 3.98
CA ASP A 29 0.46 19.49 4.00
C ASP A 29 0.22 18.62 2.77
N VAL A 30 0.81 18.98 1.63
CA VAL A 30 0.75 18.20 0.39
C VAL A 30 1.38 16.82 0.59
N TRP A 31 2.52 16.72 1.27
CA TRP A 31 3.17 15.44 1.52
C TRP A 31 2.48 14.62 2.59
N ARG A 32 1.90 15.28 3.61
CA ARG A 32 1.07 14.61 4.63
C ARG A 32 -0.15 13.95 3.99
N LEU A 33 -0.90 14.71 3.18
CA LEU A 33 -2.09 14.20 2.50
C LEU A 33 -1.73 13.21 1.39
N GLY A 34 -0.73 13.53 0.56
CA GLY A 34 -0.27 12.67 -0.53
C GLY A 34 0.26 11.33 0.00
N GLY A 35 1.09 11.36 1.04
CA GLY A 35 1.60 10.16 1.71
C GLY A 35 0.48 9.31 2.32
N ALA A 36 -0.51 9.93 2.96
CA ALA A 36 -1.67 9.23 3.51
C ALA A 36 -2.52 8.55 2.42
N VAL A 37 -2.72 9.21 1.27
CA VAL A 37 -3.42 8.61 0.11
C VAL A 37 -2.64 7.42 -0.43
N ILE A 38 -1.32 7.57 -0.64
CA ILE A 38 -0.45 6.50 -1.14
C ILE A 38 -0.49 5.30 -0.19
N ALA A 39 -0.41 5.54 1.12
CA ALA A 39 -0.48 4.48 2.11
C ALA A 39 -1.82 3.74 2.08
N THR A 40 -2.92 4.49 1.95
CA THR A 40 -4.28 3.92 1.88
C THR A 40 -4.47 3.06 0.63
N LEU A 41 -3.94 3.49 -0.52
CA LEU A 41 -3.96 2.69 -1.76
C LEU A 41 -3.18 1.38 -1.60
N GLY A 42 -2.03 1.43 -0.92
CA GLY A 42 -1.27 0.23 -0.56
C GLY A 42 -2.10 -0.76 0.25
N VAL A 43 -2.81 -0.29 1.30
CA VAL A 43 -3.71 -1.12 2.12
C VAL A 43 -4.79 -1.78 1.27
N ILE A 44 -5.44 -1.02 0.37
CA ILE A 44 -6.51 -1.52 -0.49
C ILE A 44 -6.00 -2.62 -1.43
N LEU A 45 -4.83 -2.42 -2.04
CA LEU A 45 -4.17 -3.40 -2.91
C LEU A 45 -3.89 -4.70 -2.18
N VAL A 46 -3.23 -4.63 -1.01
CA VAL A 46 -2.93 -5.82 -0.20
C VAL A 46 -4.22 -6.52 0.24
N ARG A 47 -5.23 -5.77 0.70
CA ARG A 47 -6.52 -6.34 1.12
C ARG A 47 -7.26 -7.02 -0.02
N ARG A 48 -7.18 -6.49 -1.24
CA ARG A 48 -7.77 -7.11 -2.44
C ARG A 48 -7.02 -8.39 -2.82
N ALA A 49 -5.69 -8.35 -2.79
CA ALA A 49 -4.84 -9.50 -3.06
C ALA A 49 -5.12 -10.65 -2.07
N ILE A 50 -5.16 -10.37 -0.76
CA ILE A 50 -5.48 -11.36 0.27
C ILE A 50 -6.89 -11.94 0.09
N ARG A 51 -7.90 -11.09 -0.18
CA ARG A 51 -9.28 -11.57 -0.45
C ARG A 51 -9.35 -12.48 -1.68
N SER A 52 -8.52 -12.26 -2.69
CA SER A 52 -8.45 -13.14 -3.87
C SER A 52 -7.92 -14.53 -3.53
N ILE A 53 -7.00 -14.64 -2.55
CA ILE A 53 -6.49 -15.93 -2.05
C ILE A 53 -7.60 -16.67 -1.30
N ARG A 54 -8.33 -15.97 -0.42
CA ARG A 54 -9.38 -16.57 0.43
C ARG A 54 -10.58 -17.09 -0.36
N ARG A 55 -10.81 -16.59 -1.59
CA ARG A 55 -11.92 -17.02 -2.47
C ARG A 55 -11.55 -18.17 -3.41
N ARG A 56 -10.30 -18.66 -3.38
CA ARG A 56 -9.84 -19.84 -4.10
C ARG A 56 -9.65 -20.99 -3.12
#